data_AF-A0AAD8S8Q9-F1
#
_entry.id   AF-A0AAD8S8Q9-F1
#
_cell.length_a   1.000
_cell.length_b   1.000
_cell.length_c   1.000
_cell.angle_alpha   90.00
_cell.angle_beta   90.00
_cell.angle_gamma   90.00
#
_symmetry.space_group_name_H-M   'P 1'
#
loop_
_entity.id
_entity.type
_entity.pdbx_description
1 polymer ?
#
loop_
_entity_poly.entity_id
_entity_poly.type
_entity_poly.pdbx_seq_one_letter_code
_entity_poly.pdbx_strand_id
1 'polypeptide(L)'
;MAPFGVFQNGATLFQGLVDRARKTVRGSADDIGWLQRVQSLPSTEDGTTRFLEILDSVRKNEHKLPDSVVYLLVPGLFSNHGPLYFVKTKAYFSKMGLVCHIAKIHSESSVSKNAREIKEYIEEIYWGSRKRVLLLGHSKGGVDSAAALSLYWPQLKDKVAGLVIAQSPYGGSPVASDILREGQLGDYVMLRKVMEILVSKVLKGDLQALEDLTYERRKEFLSQHPLPPEVPVVSFHTEASITPSVLTALSHVAHVELPATAGNPARIPVVMPLSAALAACSQVLVARYGEKSDGLVTRKDAEVPGSLAVRPERKLDHAWMVYSSMNEEPGDQADTSQVCEALLTLLVEVAQKRRHESAMKDE
;
A
#
# COMPACT_ATOMS: atom_id res chain seq x y z
N MET A 1 59.88 -9.68 8.50
CA MET A 1 58.60 -9.01 8.16
C MET A 1 57.70 -10.05 7.51
N ALA A 2 56.66 -10.49 8.22
CA ALA A 2 55.73 -11.51 7.75
C ALA A 2 54.59 -10.90 6.90
N PRO A 3 54.02 -11.65 5.93
CA PRO A 3 53.00 -11.15 5.02
C PRO A 3 51.61 -11.25 5.64
N PHE A 4 51.05 -10.12 6.10
CA PHE A 4 49.70 -10.06 6.71
C PHE A 4 48.61 -9.51 5.78
N GLY A 5 48.83 -9.49 4.45
CA GLY A 5 47.93 -8.81 3.50
C GLY A 5 46.88 -9.69 2.79
N VAL A 6 46.97 -11.02 2.85
CA VAL A 6 46.12 -11.91 2.02
C VAL A 6 44.95 -12.53 2.80
N PHE A 7 45.08 -12.70 4.13
CA PHE A 7 44.03 -13.32 4.96
C PHE A 7 42.86 -12.40 5.33
N GLN A 8 43.05 -11.07 5.34
CA GLN A 8 41.97 -10.12 5.65
C GLN A 8 40.91 -10.03 4.53
N ASN A 9 41.32 -10.11 3.26
CA ASN A 9 40.39 -10.02 2.12
C ASN A 9 39.55 -11.29 1.91
N GLY A 10 40.08 -12.47 2.28
CA GLY A 10 39.32 -13.72 2.22
C GLY A 10 38.23 -13.78 3.30
N ALA A 11 38.51 -13.26 4.50
CA ALA A 11 37.56 -13.19 5.60
C ALA A 11 36.40 -12.23 5.31
N THR A 12 36.64 -11.06 4.69
CA THR A 12 35.58 -10.11 4.31
C THR A 12 34.71 -10.61 3.16
N LEU A 13 35.29 -11.30 2.18
CA LEU A 13 34.54 -11.97 1.10
C LEU A 13 33.69 -13.14 1.62
N PHE A 14 34.25 -13.95 2.51
CA PHE A 14 33.53 -15.06 3.14
C PHE A 14 32.42 -14.56 4.08
N GLN A 15 32.70 -13.51 4.88
CA GLN A 15 31.69 -12.84 5.70
C GLN A 15 30.57 -12.26 4.82
N GLY A 16 30.91 -11.60 3.71
CA GLY A 16 29.93 -11.09 2.75
C GLY A 16 29.15 -12.18 2.01
N LEU A 17 29.68 -13.39 1.86
CA LEU A 17 28.96 -14.57 1.35
C LEU A 17 28.05 -15.19 2.40
N VAL A 18 28.51 -15.29 3.65
CA VAL A 18 27.73 -15.77 4.79
C VAL A 18 26.60 -14.82 5.12
N ASP A 19 26.83 -13.51 5.10
CA ASP A 19 25.82 -12.49 5.31
C ASP A 19 24.79 -12.49 4.18
N ARG A 20 25.23 -12.68 2.92
CA ARG A 20 24.32 -12.88 1.78
C ARG A 20 23.50 -14.17 1.93
N ALA A 21 24.11 -15.30 2.28
CA ALA A 21 23.40 -16.55 2.51
C ALA A 21 22.42 -16.45 3.68
N ARG A 22 22.82 -15.81 4.79
CA ARG A 22 21.98 -15.57 5.97
C ARG A 22 20.84 -14.61 5.65
N LYS A 23 21.08 -13.55 4.87
CA LYS A 23 20.05 -12.63 4.37
C LYS A 23 19.10 -13.34 3.39
N THR A 24 19.59 -14.22 2.53
CA THR A 24 18.76 -15.06 1.64
C THR A 24 17.87 -16.02 2.42
N VAL A 25 18.37 -16.62 3.51
CA VAL A 25 17.61 -17.52 4.39
C VAL A 25 16.61 -16.75 5.26
N ARG A 26 17.02 -15.65 5.91
CA ARG A 26 16.15 -14.82 6.77
C ARG A 26 15.16 -13.93 5.99
N GLY A 27 15.41 -13.70 4.71
CA GLY A 27 14.51 -12.88 3.88
C GLY A 27 14.39 -11.45 4.41
N SER A 28 13.16 -11.00 4.61
CA SER A 28 12.80 -9.70 5.17
C SER A 28 12.37 -9.77 6.64
N ALA A 29 12.60 -10.89 7.34
CA ALA A 29 12.11 -11.12 8.70
C ALA A 29 12.55 -10.04 9.71
N ASP A 30 13.80 -9.59 9.62
CA ASP A 30 14.36 -8.56 10.51
C ASP A 30 13.87 -7.15 10.14
N ASP A 31 13.26 -6.98 8.96
CA ASP A 31 12.80 -5.69 8.42
C ASP A 31 11.30 -5.46 8.62
N ILE A 32 10.45 -6.49 8.49
CA ILE A 32 8.99 -6.34 8.65
C ILE A 32 8.64 -5.65 9.97
N GLY A 33 7.84 -4.59 9.91
CA GLY A 33 7.39 -3.82 11.08
C GLY A 33 8.49 -3.05 11.79
N TRP A 34 9.61 -2.72 11.13
CA TRP A 34 10.73 -2.01 11.76
C TRP A 34 10.33 -0.67 12.37
N LEU A 35 9.38 0.05 11.76
CA LEU A 35 8.87 1.32 12.29
C LEU A 35 8.27 1.18 13.69
N GLN A 36 7.60 0.06 13.99
CA GLN A 36 7.00 -0.21 15.30
C GLN A 36 8.05 -0.51 16.38
N ARG A 37 9.30 -0.86 15.99
CA ARG A 37 10.40 -1.16 16.91
C ARG A 37 11.24 0.06 17.30
N VAL A 38 11.09 1.18 16.58
CA VAL A 38 11.86 2.40 16.84
C VAL A 38 11.22 3.15 18.00
N GLN A 39 11.88 3.15 19.17
CA GLN A 39 11.34 3.74 20.40
C GLN A 39 11.08 5.25 20.34
N SER A 40 11.79 5.98 19.48
CA SER A 40 11.59 7.43 19.32
C SER A 40 10.37 7.79 18.48
N LEU A 41 9.77 6.82 17.78
CA LEU A 41 8.59 7.05 16.95
C LEU A 41 7.31 6.87 17.78
N PRO A 42 6.29 7.71 17.56
CA PRO A 42 5.02 7.58 18.26
C PRO A 42 4.29 6.30 17.88
N SER A 43 3.65 5.66 18.86
CA SER A 43 2.78 4.51 18.61
C SER A 43 1.54 4.91 17.80
N THR A 44 0.95 3.93 17.13
CA THR A 44 -0.35 4.11 16.47
C THR A 44 -1.48 3.88 17.44
N GLU A 45 -2.52 4.70 17.36
CA GLU A 45 -3.78 4.50 18.08
C GLU A 45 -4.71 3.57 17.28
N ASP A 46 -5.56 2.79 17.95
CA ASP A 46 -6.56 1.95 17.26
C ASP A 46 -7.84 2.75 16.99
N GLY A 47 -8.18 2.96 15.73
CA GLY A 47 -9.40 3.64 15.29
C GLY A 47 -10.50 2.72 14.80
N THR A 48 -10.35 1.40 14.92
CA THR A 48 -11.21 0.41 14.24
C THR A 48 -12.66 0.50 14.69
N THR A 49 -12.91 0.59 16.00
CA THR A 49 -14.29 0.71 16.52
C THR A 49 -14.97 1.95 15.97
N ARG A 50 -14.29 3.11 16.02
CA ARG A 50 -14.84 4.36 15.52
C ARG A 50 -15.07 4.32 14.01
N PHE A 51 -14.15 3.73 13.27
CA PHE A 51 -14.32 3.51 11.83
C PHE A 51 -15.57 2.68 11.53
N LEU A 52 -15.82 1.60 12.28
CA LEU A 52 -16.99 0.73 12.06
C LEU A 52 -18.30 1.46 12.37
N GLU A 53 -18.35 2.31 13.40
CA GLU A 53 -19.50 3.17 13.69
C GLU A 53 -19.76 4.15 12.54
N ILE A 54 -18.72 4.81 12.04
CA ILE A 54 -18.83 5.72 10.89
C ILE A 54 -19.31 4.96 9.66
N LEU A 55 -18.76 3.77 9.39
CA LEU A 55 -19.14 2.94 8.26
C LEU A 55 -20.61 2.51 8.34
N ASP A 56 -21.11 2.19 9.53
CA ASP A 56 -22.53 1.87 9.76
C ASP A 56 -23.44 3.08 9.48
N SER A 57 -23.06 4.29 9.94
CA SER A 57 -23.74 5.54 9.58
C SER A 57 -23.75 5.77 8.07
N VAL A 58 -22.60 5.62 7.39
CA VAL A 58 -22.50 5.78 5.94
C VAL A 58 -23.40 4.79 5.19
N ARG A 59 -23.49 3.54 5.66
CA ARG A 59 -24.40 2.52 5.09
C ARG A 59 -25.89 2.88 5.26
N LYS A 60 -26.22 3.66 6.30
CA LYS A 60 -27.55 4.22 6.53
C LYS A 60 -27.80 5.53 5.77
N ASN A 61 -26.91 5.91 4.84
CA ASN A 61 -26.92 7.16 4.08
C ASN A 61 -26.73 8.42 4.95
N GLU A 62 -26.07 8.30 6.09
CA GLU A 62 -25.68 9.45 6.92
C GLU A 62 -24.28 9.96 6.52
N HIS A 63 -24.25 10.82 5.50
CA HIS A 63 -23.01 11.37 4.95
C HIS A 63 -22.52 12.59 5.74
N LYS A 64 -21.27 12.56 6.22
CA LYS A 64 -20.69 13.61 7.09
C LYS A 64 -19.45 14.29 6.51
N LEU A 65 -19.07 13.92 5.29
CA LEU A 65 -17.94 14.54 4.61
C LEU A 65 -18.22 16.01 4.28
N PRO A 66 -17.31 16.95 4.63
CA PRO A 66 -17.51 18.37 4.36
C PRO A 66 -17.34 18.70 2.88
N ASP A 67 -18.09 19.67 2.39
CA ASP A 67 -17.95 20.26 1.05
C ASP A 67 -16.92 21.42 1.02
N SER A 68 -16.39 21.83 2.17
CA SER A 68 -15.39 22.90 2.34
C SER A 68 -13.96 22.48 1.98
N VAL A 69 -13.76 21.22 1.59
CA VAL A 69 -12.48 20.65 1.16
C VAL A 69 -12.61 20.00 -0.21
N VAL A 70 -11.47 19.68 -0.83
CA VAL A 70 -11.40 18.89 -2.07
C VAL A 70 -10.79 17.53 -1.75
N TYR A 71 -11.34 16.47 -2.34
CA TYR A 71 -10.85 15.11 -2.17
C TYR A 71 -9.94 14.74 -3.33
N LEU A 72 -8.72 14.29 -3.04
CA LEU A 72 -7.78 13.80 -4.04
C LEU A 72 -7.45 12.33 -3.77
N LEU A 73 -7.93 11.46 -4.66
CA LEU A 73 -7.67 10.03 -4.65
C LEU A 73 -6.38 9.77 -5.43
N VAL A 74 -5.38 9.19 -4.77
CA VAL A 74 -4.05 8.95 -5.34
C VAL A 74 -3.85 7.46 -5.57
N PRO A 75 -3.81 7.02 -6.83
CA PRO A 75 -3.76 5.60 -7.15
C PRO A 75 -2.37 5.01 -6.95
N GLY A 76 -2.31 3.68 -6.79
CA GLY A 76 -1.07 2.93 -6.63
C GLY A 76 -0.40 2.51 -7.94
N LEU A 77 0.61 1.65 -7.81
CA LEU A 77 1.33 1.03 -8.93
C LEU A 77 0.33 0.35 -9.88
N PHE A 78 0.64 0.36 -11.18
CA PHE A 78 -0.15 -0.26 -12.24
C PHE A 78 -1.56 0.28 -12.51
N SER A 79 -1.97 1.34 -11.83
CA SER A 79 -3.29 1.97 -12.05
C SER A 79 -3.50 2.49 -13.47
N ASN A 80 -2.43 2.83 -14.21
CA ASN A 80 -2.51 3.25 -15.60
C ASN A 80 -2.92 2.13 -16.59
N HIS A 81 -2.99 0.87 -16.13
CA HIS A 81 -3.26 -0.29 -16.97
C HIS A 81 -4.69 -0.86 -16.82
N GLY A 82 -5.49 -0.33 -15.88
CA GLY A 82 -6.85 -0.80 -15.61
C GLY A 82 -7.88 0.34 -15.68
N PRO A 83 -8.97 0.25 -16.48
CA PRO A 83 -9.81 1.39 -16.81
C PRO A 83 -10.73 1.96 -15.71
N LEU A 84 -10.60 1.58 -14.42
CA LEU A 84 -11.64 1.86 -13.41
C LEU A 84 -11.14 2.24 -12.00
N TYR A 85 -9.82 2.43 -11.83
CA TYR A 85 -9.22 2.72 -10.52
C TYR A 85 -9.84 3.98 -9.88
N PHE A 86 -10.46 3.84 -8.70
CA PHE A 86 -11.19 4.90 -7.99
C PHE A 86 -12.36 5.57 -8.72
N VAL A 87 -12.72 5.13 -9.94
CA VAL A 87 -13.79 5.76 -10.74
C VAL A 87 -15.14 5.67 -10.02
N LYS A 88 -15.45 4.51 -9.41
CA LYS A 88 -16.68 4.31 -8.62
C LYS A 88 -16.75 5.26 -7.43
N THR A 89 -15.66 5.36 -6.65
CA THR A 89 -15.56 6.25 -5.49
C THR A 89 -15.71 7.71 -5.89
N LYS A 90 -15.07 8.14 -6.99
CA LYS A 90 -15.24 9.50 -7.51
C LYS A 90 -16.70 9.79 -7.89
N ALA A 91 -17.34 8.88 -8.61
CA ALA A 91 -18.74 9.03 -9.01
C ALA A 91 -19.68 9.08 -7.78
N TYR A 92 -19.41 8.24 -6.78
CA TYR A 92 -20.13 8.24 -5.50
C TYR A 92 -19.99 9.59 -4.77
N PHE A 93 -18.79 10.15 -4.69
CA PHE A 93 -18.57 11.47 -4.08
C PHE A 93 -19.24 12.60 -4.87
N SER A 94 -19.22 12.51 -6.20
CA SER A 94 -19.92 13.48 -7.06
C SER A 94 -21.44 13.45 -6.84
N LYS A 95 -22.03 12.27 -6.62
CA LYS A 95 -23.47 12.16 -6.27
C LYS A 95 -23.81 12.81 -4.93
N MET A 96 -22.87 12.86 -4.00
CA MET A 96 -22.98 13.59 -2.73
C MET A 96 -22.72 15.11 -2.85
N GLY A 97 -22.43 15.61 -4.05
CA GLY A 97 -22.09 17.02 -4.27
C GLY A 97 -20.66 17.40 -3.89
N LEU A 98 -19.79 16.43 -3.62
CA LEU A 98 -18.40 16.67 -3.21
C LEU A 98 -17.46 16.78 -4.42
N VAL A 99 -16.49 17.69 -4.32
CA VAL A 99 -15.44 17.85 -5.33
C VAL A 99 -14.36 16.81 -5.13
N CYS A 100 -14.26 15.86 -6.06
CA CYS A 100 -13.33 14.73 -5.98
C CYS A 100 -12.53 14.56 -7.28
N HIS A 101 -11.21 14.45 -7.15
CA HIS A 101 -10.27 14.24 -8.23
C HIS A 101 -9.53 12.91 -8.05
N ILE A 102 -9.14 12.30 -9.16
CA ILE A 102 -8.19 11.18 -9.18
C ILE A 102 -6.90 11.75 -9.75
N ALA A 103 -5.79 11.63 -9.01
CA ALA A 103 -4.49 12.11 -9.47
C ALA A 103 -4.08 11.33 -10.72
N LYS A 104 -3.80 12.02 -11.83
CA LYS A 104 -3.24 11.39 -13.03
C LYS A 104 -1.72 11.45 -12.93
N ILE A 105 -1.14 10.41 -12.36
CA ILE A 105 0.30 10.26 -12.19
C ILE A 105 0.81 9.08 -13.01
N HIS A 106 2.08 9.10 -13.39
CA HIS A 106 2.68 7.91 -13.98
C HIS A 106 2.95 6.87 -12.88
N SER A 107 2.03 5.91 -12.71
CA SER A 107 2.00 4.98 -11.57
C SER A 107 3.29 4.17 -11.38
N GLU A 108 4.07 3.99 -12.43
CA GLU A 108 5.34 3.25 -12.45
C GLU A 108 6.58 4.15 -12.35
N SER A 109 6.42 5.47 -12.14
CA SER A 109 7.56 6.35 -11.81
C SER A 109 8.02 6.13 -10.37
N SER A 110 9.25 6.58 -10.08
CA SER A 110 9.76 6.70 -8.71
C SER A 110 8.83 7.49 -7.79
N VAL A 111 8.94 7.21 -6.49
CA VAL A 111 8.21 7.90 -5.42
C VAL A 111 8.51 9.40 -5.44
N SER A 112 9.77 9.79 -5.65
CA SER A 112 10.18 11.21 -5.67
C SER A 112 9.56 11.98 -6.84
N LYS A 113 9.47 11.37 -8.03
CA LYS A 113 8.83 12.00 -9.18
C LYS A 113 7.33 12.15 -8.96
N ASN A 114 6.64 11.09 -8.51
CA ASN A 114 5.21 11.17 -8.21
C ASN A 114 4.91 12.14 -7.07
N ALA A 115 5.77 12.24 -6.06
CA ALA A 115 5.65 13.21 -4.98
C ALA A 115 5.60 14.66 -5.51
N ARG A 116 6.44 14.97 -6.51
CA ARG A 116 6.43 16.29 -7.17
C ARG A 116 5.13 16.52 -7.95
N GLU A 117 4.67 15.54 -8.73
CA GLU A 117 3.42 15.64 -9.48
C GLU A 117 2.22 15.84 -8.53
N ILE A 118 2.16 15.09 -7.42
CA ILE A 118 1.11 15.23 -6.39
C ILE A 118 1.16 16.62 -5.76
N LYS A 119 2.36 17.15 -5.46
CA LYS A 119 2.52 18.52 -4.96
C LYS A 119 1.92 19.52 -5.94
N GLU A 120 2.22 19.41 -7.24
CA GLU A 120 1.69 20.30 -8.28
C GLU A 120 0.16 20.22 -8.35
N TYR A 121 -0.42 19.01 -8.31
CA TYR A 121 -1.87 18.81 -8.22
C TYR A 121 -2.51 19.52 -7.03
N ILE A 122 -1.92 19.39 -5.83
CA ILE A 122 -2.46 20.02 -4.62
C ILE A 122 -2.44 21.55 -4.76
N GLU A 123 -1.37 22.11 -5.33
CA GLU A 123 -1.26 23.54 -5.54
C GLU A 123 -2.24 24.07 -6.58
N GLU A 124 -2.44 23.36 -7.68
CA GLU A 124 -3.44 23.72 -8.69
C GLU A 124 -4.87 23.71 -8.12
N ILE A 125 -5.21 22.64 -7.38
CA ILE A 125 -6.52 22.54 -6.70
C ILE A 125 -6.70 23.70 -5.73
N TYR A 126 -5.71 23.97 -4.89
CA TYR A 126 -5.78 25.05 -3.92
C TYR A 126 -5.83 26.42 -4.59
N TRP A 127 -5.08 26.64 -5.66
CA TRP A 127 -5.10 27.88 -6.43
C TRP A 127 -6.49 28.17 -7.02
N GLY A 128 -7.11 27.16 -7.64
CA GLY A 128 -8.41 27.30 -8.30
C GLY A 128 -9.61 27.36 -7.34
N SER A 129 -9.54 26.65 -6.20
CA SER A 129 -10.69 26.51 -5.28
C SER A 129 -10.56 27.27 -3.96
N ARG A 130 -9.33 27.62 -3.55
CA ARG A 130 -8.97 28.08 -2.20
C ARG A 130 -9.37 27.12 -1.06
N LYS A 131 -9.71 25.87 -1.39
CA LYS A 131 -10.05 24.82 -0.44
C LYS A 131 -8.83 23.95 -0.14
N ARG A 132 -8.72 23.50 1.12
CA ARG A 132 -7.72 22.50 1.50
C ARG A 132 -8.07 21.14 0.90
N VAL A 133 -7.06 20.29 0.73
CA VAL A 133 -7.15 18.98 0.09
C VAL A 133 -7.05 17.87 1.13
N LEU A 134 -8.00 16.93 1.13
CA LEU A 134 -7.88 15.65 1.81
C LEU A 134 -7.37 14.60 0.82
N LEU A 135 -6.30 13.91 1.21
CA LEU A 135 -5.66 12.89 0.38
C LEU A 135 -6.12 11.50 0.82
N LEU A 136 -6.44 10.63 -0.15
CA LEU A 136 -6.54 9.19 0.08
C LEU A 136 -5.62 8.49 -0.92
N GLY A 137 -4.50 7.99 -0.43
CA GLY A 137 -3.54 7.24 -1.23
C GLY A 137 -3.69 5.74 -0.97
N HIS A 138 -3.80 4.95 -2.03
CA HIS A 138 -3.82 3.49 -1.94
C HIS A 138 -2.50 2.90 -2.44
N SER A 139 -1.99 1.87 -1.76
CA SER A 139 -0.76 1.18 -2.14
C SER A 139 0.41 2.18 -2.31
N LYS A 140 1.15 2.14 -3.43
CA LYS A 140 2.19 3.13 -3.74
C LYS A 140 1.68 4.58 -3.69
N GLY A 141 0.41 4.84 -4.01
CA GLY A 141 -0.16 6.19 -3.98
C GLY A 141 -0.18 6.80 -2.57
N GLY A 142 -0.29 5.99 -1.51
CA GLY A 142 -0.14 6.48 -0.13
C GLY A 142 1.31 6.83 0.20
N VAL A 143 2.27 6.05 -0.30
CA VAL A 143 3.71 6.33 -0.17
C VAL A 143 4.10 7.60 -0.94
N ASP A 144 3.62 7.75 -2.18
CA ASP A 144 3.86 8.94 -3.02
C ASP A 144 3.25 10.20 -2.36
N SER A 145 2.04 10.08 -1.80
CA SER A 145 1.39 11.18 -1.08
C SER A 145 2.16 11.57 0.18
N ALA A 146 2.57 10.59 0.99
CA ALA A 146 3.38 10.84 2.17
C ALA A 146 4.71 11.50 1.80
N ALA A 147 5.37 11.04 0.73
CA ALA A 147 6.60 11.64 0.23
C ALA A 147 6.40 13.09 -0.24
N ALA A 148 5.28 13.40 -0.90
CA ALA A 148 4.95 14.78 -1.27
C ALA A 148 4.86 15.69 -0.03
N LEU A 149 4.20 15.21 1.04
CA LEU A 149 4.11 15.93 2.29
C LEU A 149 5.46 16.06 3.00
N SER A 150 6.27 15.02 3.04
CA SER A 150 7.60 15.07 3.66
C SER A 150 8.57 16.01 2.93
N LEU A 151 8.58 16.00 1.60
CA LEU A 151 9.53 16.77 0.79
C LEU A 151 9.12 18.24 0.63
N TYR A 152 7.81 18.51 0.60
CA TYR A 152 7.27 19.83 0.24
C TYR A 152 6.34 20.41 1.33
N TRP A 153 6.52 20.00 2.59
CA TRP A 153 5.67 20.46 3.70
C TRP A 153 5.55 21.99 3.80
N PRO A 154 6.63 22.79 3.68
CA PRO A 154 6.52 24.24 3.79
C PRO A 154 5.55 24.85 2.76
N GLN A 155 5.47 24.25 1.57
CA GLN A 155 4.54 24.68 0.52
C GLN A 155 3.13 24.10 0.72
N LEU A 156 3.00 22.92 1.34
CA LEU A 156 1.74 22.17 1.41
C LEU A 156 0.96 22.31 2.72
N LYS A 157 1.58 22.78 3.80
CA LYS A 157 0.99 22.80 5.16
C LYS A 157 -0.38 23.47 5.25
N ASP A 158 -0.55 24.59 4.55
CA ASP A 158 -1.81 25.36 4.55
C ASP A 158 -2.79 24.90 3.47
N LYS A 159 -2.38 23.94 2.63
CA LYS A 159 -3.13 23.42 1.48
C LYS A 159 -3.68 22.02 1.73
N VAL A 160 -3.10 21.23 2.63
CA VAL A 160 -3.48 19.84 2.89
C VAL A 160 -4.15 19.72 4.25
N ALA A 161 -5.31 19.07 4.33
CA ALA A 161 -6.08 18.87 5.56
C ALA A 161 -5.75 17.55 6.28
N GLY A 162 -5.21 16.56 5.57
CA GLY A 162 -4.82 15.26 6.12
C GLY A 162 -4.62 14.22 5.04
N LEU A 163 -4.15 13.04 5.45
CA LEU A 163 -3.83 11.92 4.57
C LEU A 163 -4.37 10.59 5.11
N VAL A 164 -5.15 9.89 4.30
CA VAL A 164 -5.44 8.46 4.47
C VAL A 164 -4.41 7.66 3.69
N ILE A 165 -3.74 6.72 4.36
CA ILE A 165 -2.79 5.78 3.78
C ILE A 165 -3.43 4.40 3.85
N ALA A 166 -3.92 3.92 2.71
CA ALA A 166 -4.65 2.66 2.64
C ALA A 166 -3.82 1.57 1.97
N GLN A 167 -3.60 0.46 2.67
CA GLN A 167 -2.86 -0.72 2.20
C GLN A 167 -1.50 -0.34 1.59
N SER A 168 -0.85 0.71 2.11
CA SER A 168 0.35 1.27 1.49
C SER A 168 1.60 0.73 2.18
N PRO A 169 2.64 0.30 1.45
CA PRO A 169 3.89 -0.19 2.04
C PRO A 169 4.75 0.97 2.59
N TYR A 170 4.26 1.68 3.60
CA TYR A 170 4.93 2.84 4.17
C TYR A 170 6.29 2.47 4.78
N GLY A 171 6.32 1.37 5.54
CA GLY A 171 7.55 0.76 6.07
C GLY A 171 8.36 -0.02 5.04
N GLY A 172 7.76 -0.35 3.89
CA GLY A 172 8.34 -1.20 2.86
C GLY A 172 7.48 -2.43 2.60
N SER A 173 7.86 -3.20 1.58
CA SER A 173 7.20 -4.46 1.23
C SER A 173 8.22 -5.60 1.19
N PRO A 174 7.91 -6.75 1.83
CA PRO A 174 8.73 -7.94 1.70
C PRO A 174 8.65 -8.48 0.27
N VAL A 175 7.51 -8.32 -0.41
CA VAL A 175 7.35 -8.71 -1.81
C VAL A 175 8.30 -7.90 -2.70
N ALA A 176 8.39 -6.59 -2.53
CA ALA A 176 9.34 -5.76 -3.27
C ALA A 176 10.82 -6.11 -2.95
N SER A 177 11.13 -6.23 -1.66
CA SER A 177 12.50 -6.48 -1.18
C SER A 177 13.04 -7.86 -1.50
N ASP A 178 12.15 -8.84 -1.60
CA ASP A 178 12.52 -10.22 -1.88
C ASP A 178 12.58 -10.49 -3.39
N ILE A 179 11.70 -9.89 -4.22
CA ILE A 179 11.77 -10.03 -5.69
C ILE A 179 13.09 -9.49 -6.25
N LEU A 180 13.55 -8.35 -5.75
CA LEU A 180 14.76 -7.69 -6.24
C LEU A 180 16.06 -8.34 -5.73
N ARG A 181 15.97 -9.40 -4.91
CA ARG A 181 17.15 -10.06 -4.34
C ARG A 181 17.66 -11.18 -5.26
N GLU A 182 18.90 -11.05 -5.73
CA GLU A 182 19.56 -12.09 -6.53
C GLU A 182 19.90 -13.36 -5.71
N GLY A 183 19.74 -14.55 -6.31
CA GLY A 183 20.23 -15.82 -5.74
C GLY A 183 19.30 -16.56 -4.76
N GLN A 184 17.99 -16.28 -4.75
CA GLN A 184 17.03 -16.96 -3.89
C GLN A 184 16.64 -18.37 -4.39
N LEU A 185 16.59 -19.35 -3.48
CA LEU A 185 16.16 -20.74 -3.72
C LEU A 185 14.88 -21.05 -2.90
N GLY A 186 14.03 -21.96 -3.39
CA GLY A 186 12.82 -22.44 -2.69
C GLY A 186 11.52 -21.69 -3.05
N ASP A 187 10.67 -21.40 -2.06
CA ASP A 187 9.34 -20.76 -2.21
C ASP A 187 9.36 -19.41 -2.94
N TYR A 188 10.52 -18.76 -3.00
CA TYR A 188 10.72 -17.55 -3.79
C TYR A 188 10.65 -17.76 -5.29
N VAL A 189 10.95 -18.94 -5.80
CA VAL A 189 10.73 -19.24 -7.22
C VAL A 189 9.23 -19.24 -7.51
N MET A 190 8.41 -19.73 -6.57
CA MET A 190 6.95 -19.67 -6.68
C MET A 190 6.43 -18.25 -6.50
N LEU A 191 6.87 -17.51 -5.47
CA LEU A 191 6.48 -16.11 -5.28
C LEU A 191 6.90 -15.25 -6.48
N ARG A 192 8.13 -15.40 -6.96
CA ARG A 192 8.64 -14.72 -8.16
C ARG A 192 7.84 -15.10 -9.39
N LYS A 193 7.45 -16.36 -9.59
CA LYS A 193 6.59 -16.76 -10.71
C LYS A 193 5.16 -16.20 -10.60
N VAL A 194 4.56 -16.22 -9.41
CA VAL A 194 3.23 -15.64 -9.16
C VAL A 194 3.27 -14.12 -9.37
N MET A 195 4.32 -13.47 -8.87
CA MET A 195 4.54 -12.05 -9.07
C MET A 195 4.88 -11.76 -10.53
N GLU A 196 5.71 -12.55 -11.21
CA GLU A 196 5.92 -12.46 -12.66
C GLU A 196 4.60 -12.61 -13.41
N ILE A 197 3.59 -13.36 -12.94
CA ILE A 197 2.26 -13.36 -13.57
C ILE A 197 1.52 -12.04 -13.33
N LEU A 198 1.59 -11.49 -12.11
CA LEU A 198 1.02 -10.18 -11.76
C LEU A 198 1.68 -9.02 -12.52
N VAL A 199 2.97 -9.19 -12.81
CA VAL A 199 3.90 -8.18 -13.30
C VAL A 199 4.09 -8.30 -14.82
N SER A 200 4.14 -9.50 -15.42
CA SER A 200 4.34 -9.74 -16.87
C SER A 200 3.13 -9.38 -17.75
N LYS A 201 1.93 -9.26 -17.16
CA LYS A 201 0.76 -8.71 -17.87
C LYS A 201 0.74 -7.18 -17.90
N VAL A 202 1.64 -6.52 -17.16
CA VAL A 202 1.53 -5.10 -16.83
C VAL A 202 2.85 -4.33 -17.01
N LEU A 203 4.01 -5.00 -16.95
CA LEU A 203 5.32 -4.37 -17.08
C LEU A 203 5.62 -3.95 -18.51
N LYS A 204 5.40 -2.66 -18.74
CA LYS A 204 6.33 -1.83 -19.52
C LYS A 204 7.00 -0.76 -18.65
N GLY A 205 6.90 -0.87 -17.32
CA GLY A 205 7.31 0.14 -16.34
C GLY A 205 8.72 0.05 -15.79
N ASP A 206 9.10 1.12 -15.09
CA ASP A 206 10.40 1.35 -14.47
C ASP A 206 10.56 0.52 -13.18
N LEU A 207 11.62 -0.29 -13.11
CA LEU A 207 11.98 -1.09 -11.93
C LEU A 207 12.19 -0.23 -10.68
N GLN A 208 12.48 1.06 -10.86
CA GLN A 208 12.68 2.02 -9.78
C GLN A 208 11.45 2.16 -8.87
N ALA A 209 10.23 2.06 -9.41
CA ALA A 209 9.01 2.15 -8.60
C ALA A 209 8.86 0.97 -7.62
N LEU A 210 9.35 -0.22 -7.97
CA LEU A 210 9.39 -1.37 -7.05
C LEU A 210 10.57 -1.24 -6.07
N GLU A 211 11.70 -0.73 -6.53
CA GLU A 211 12.88 -0.49 -5.70
C GLU A 211 12.58 0.48 -4.55
N ASP A 212 11.86 1.58 -4.82
CA ASP A 212 11.48 2.57 -3.81
C ASP A 212 10.57 1.99 -2.70
N LEU A 213 9.92 0.84 -2.94
CA LEU A 213 9.08 0.16 -1.96
C LEU A 213 9.84 -0.90 -1.14
N THR A 214 11.13 -1.09 -1.39
CA THR A 214 11.97 -1.97 -0.58
C THR A 214 12.22 -1.40 0.81
N TYR A 215 12.48 -2.25 1.79
CA TYR A 215 12.81 -1.79 3.16
C TYR A 215 14.02 -0.87 3.20
N GLU A 216 15.03 -1.13 2.37
CA GLU A 216 16.25 -0.32 2.29
C GLU A 216 15.92 1.11 1.87
N ARG A 217 15.21 1.27 0.74
CA ARG A 217 14.80 2.60 0.25
C ARG A 217 13.83 3.31 1.17
N ARG A 218 12.89 2.59 1.79
CA ARG A 218 11.95 3.20 2.76
C ARG A 218 12.66 3.67 4.02
N LYS A 219 13.61 2.90 4.56
CA LYS A 219 14.44 3.30 5.70
C LYS A 219 15.30 4.52 5.38
N GLU A 220 15.96 4.51 4.23
CA GLU A 220 16.76 5.64 3.74
C GLU A 220 15.90 6.91 3.64
N PHE A 221 14.78 6.84 2.93
CA PHE A 221 13.88 7.98 2.73
C PHE A 221 13.33 8.52 4.04
N LEU A 222 12.77 7.66 4.91
CA LEU A 222 12.11 8.10 6.14
C LEU A 222 13.07 8.64 7.20
N SER A 223 14.35 8.24 7.16
CA SER A 223 15.36 8.81 8.06
C SER A 223 15.75 10.24 7.69
N GLN A 224 15.67 10.60 6.40
CA GLN A 224 15.98 11.94 5.90
C GLN A 224 14.74 12.83 5.80
N HIS A 225 13.58 12.24 5.53
CA HIS A 225 12.34 12.92 5.20
C HIS A 225 11.15 12.33 6.00
N PRO A 226 11.17 12.44 7.34
CA PRO A 226 10.05 11.97 8.15
C PRO A 226 8.76 12.71 7.78
N LEU A 227 7.62 12.03 7.89
CA LEU A 227 6.33 12.68 7.70
C LEU A 227 6.13 13.75 8.80
N PRO A 228 5.72 14.98 8.46
CA PRO A 228 5.54 16.03 9.46
C PRO A 228 4.48 15.63 10.50
N PRO A 229 4.77 15.76 11.80
CA PRO A 229 3.87 15.30 12.87
C PRO A 229 2.53 16.04 12.89
N GLU A 230 2.47 17.25 12.33
CA GLU A 230 1.26 18.07 12.24
C GLU A 230 0.24 17.49 11.27
N VAL A 231 0.65 16.64 10.32
CA VAL A 231 -0.25 16.02 9.34
C VAL A 231 -1.17 15.02 10.07
N PRO A 232 -2.50 15.22 10.04
CA PRO A 232 -3.44 14.17 10.47
C PRO A 232 -3.35 12.98 9.54
N VAL A 233 -3.17 11.77 10.10
CA VAL A 233 -3.02 10.54 9.32
C VAL A 233 -3.95 9.44 9.84
N VAL A 234 -4.62 8.77 8.91
CA VAL A 234 -5.32 7.51 9.15
C VAL A 234 -4.64 6.42 8.33
N SER A 235 -4.19 5.35 8.99
CA SER A 235 -3.66 4.15 8.32
C SER A 235 -4.76 3.10 8.21
N PHE A 236 -4.94 2.48 7.06
CA PHE A 236 -5.90 1.40 6.87
C PHE A 236 -5.18 0.17 6.29
N HIS A 237 -5.37 -1.00 6.90
CA HIS A 237 -4.83 -2.25 6.37
C HIS A 237 -5.74 -3.43 6.68
N THR A 238 -5.64 -4.44 5.83
CA THR A 238 -6.46 -5.64 5.89
C THR A 238 -5.56 -6.87 5.76
N GLU A 239 -6.16 -8.06 5.78
CA GLU A 239 -5.49 -9.30 5.44
C GLU A 239 -6.27 -10.08 4.40
N ALA A 240 -5.58 -10.68 3.43
CA ALA A 240 -6.22 -11.48 2.39
C ALA A 240 -6.77 -12.79 2.96
N SER A 241 -7.82 -13.32 2.32
CA SER A 241 -8.38 -14.63 2.68
C SER A 241 -7.51 -15.75 2.10
N ILE A 242 -7.01 -16.65 2.96
CA ILE A 242 -6.18 -17.81 2.59
C ILE A 242 -6.97 -19.11 2.77
N THR A 243 -8.24 -19.12 2.34
CA THR A 243 -9.12 -20.28 2.51
C THR A 243 -8.79 -21.40 1.52
N PRO A 244 -9.04 -22.68 1.87
CA PRO A 244 -8.80 -23.82 0.98
C PRO A 244 -9.49 -23.70 -0.39
N SER A 245 -10.65 -23.04 -0.47
CA SER A 245 -11.36 -22.78 -1.73
C SER A 245 -10.59 -21.81 -2.65
N VAL A 246 -10.00 -20.75 -2.10
CA VAL A 246 -9.13 -19.81 -2.84
C VAL A 246 -7.84 -20.52 -3.30
N LEU A 247 -7.30 -21.41 -2.46
CA LEU A 247 -6.14 -22.24 -2.82
C LEU A 247 -6.47 -23.30 -3.88
N THR A 248 -7.69 -23.83 -3.89
CA THR A 248 -8.15 -24.80 -4.90
C THR A 248 -8.28 -24.12 -6.28
N ALA A 249 -8.60 -22.83 -6.33
CA ALA A 249 -8.51 -22.07 -7.59
C ALA A 249 -7.06 -21.99 -8.12
N LEU A 250 -6.04 -22.01 -7.25
CA LEU A 250 -4.64 -22.10 -7.68
C LEU A 250 -4.29 -23.46 -8.27
N SER A 251 -4.79 -24.55 -7.68
CA SER A 251 -4.52 -25.91 -8.17
C SER A 251 -5.22 -26.18 -9.50
N HIS A 252 -6.48 -25.79 -9.68
CA HIS A 252 -7.18 -25.95 -10.97
C HIS A 252 -6.52 -25.18 -12.11
N VAL A 253 -5.99 -23.99 -11.83
CA VAL A 253 -5.25 -23.15 -12.78
C VAL A 253 -3.90 -23.81 -13.12
N ALA A 254 -3.23 -24.46 -12.16
CA ALA A 254 -2.01 -25.25 -12.40
C ALA A 254 -2.25 -26.61 -13.10
N HIS A 255 -3.46 -27.15 -13.04
CA HIS A 255 -3.85 -28.47 -13.57
C HIS A 255 -4.62 -28.43 -14.91
N VAL A 256 -4.74 -27.29 -15.60
CA VAL A 256 -5.27 -27.26 -16.98
C VAL A 256 -4.23 -27.84 -17.94
N GLU A 257 -4.10 -29.15 -17.96
CA GLU A 257 -3.54 -29.94 -19.07
C GLU A 257 -4.67 -30.78 -19.67
N LEU A 258 -5.06 -30.48 -20.92
CA LEU A 258 -6.01 -31.31 -21.66
C LEU A 258 -5.34 -32.63 -22.08
N PRO A 259 -6.09 -33.75 -22.16
CA PRO A 259 -5.57 -34.97 -22.77
C PRO A 259 -5.20 -34.69 -24.22
N ALA A 260 -3.97 -34.99 -24.60
CA ALA A 260 -3.45 -34.78 -25.94
C ALA A 260 -4.28 -35.58 -26.96
N THR A 261 -5.06 -34.88 -27.78
CA THR A 261 -5.53 -35.42 -29.05
C THR A 261 -4.70 -34.77 -30.15
N ALA A 262 -3.83 -35.58 -30.75
CA ALA A 262 -3.00 -35.28 -31.93
C ALA A 262 -2.00 -34.10 -31.80
N GLY A 263 -0.79 -34.42 -31.30
CA GLY A 263 0.44 -34.03 -32.00
C GLY A 263 1.02 -32.62 -31.88
N ASN A 264 0.51 -31.72 -31.02
CA ASN A 264 1.27 -30.54 -30.63
C ASN A 264 0.80 -29.99 -29.26
N PRO A 265 1.68 -29.78 -28.26
CA PRO A 265 1.29 -29.18 -27.00
C PRO A 265 1.02 -27.69 -27.21
N ALA A 266 -0.26 -27.32 -27.41
CA ALA A 266 -0.68 -25.94 -27.30
C ALA A 266 -0.58 -25.52 -25.83
N ARG A 267 0.44 -24.72 -25.49
CA ARG A 267 0.54 -24.08 -24.17
C ARG A 267 -0.58 -23.05 -24.05
N ILE A 268 -1.67 -23.42 -23.38
CA ILE A 268 -2.71 -22.45 -23.02
C ILE A 268 -2.13 -21.56 -21.93
N PRO A 269 -2.14 -20.21 -22.09
CA PRO A 269 -1.67 -19.32 -21.05
C PRO A 269 -2.56 -19.50 -19.81
N VAL A 270 -1.96 -20.02 -18.75
CA VAL A 270 -2.59 -20.18 -17.45
C VAL A 270 -2.88 -18.79 -16.89
N VAL A 271 -4.14 -18.34 -16.98
CA VAL A 271 -4.57 -17.05 -16.43
C VAL A 271 -4.98 -17.25 -14.98
N MET A 272 -4.08 -16.92 -14.05
CA MET A 272 -4.41 -16.87 -12.63
C MET A 272 -5.25 -15.63 -12.33
N PRO A 273 -6.41 -15.76 -11.63
CA PRO A 273 -7.16 -14.61 -11.13
C PRO A 273 -6.31 -13.77 -10.18
N LEU A 274 -6.45 -12.43 -10.23
CA LEU A 274 -5.70 -11.50 -9.38
C LEU A 274 -5.84 -11.82 -7.88
N SER A 275 -7.06 -12.10 -7.42
CA SER A 275 -7.34 -12.46 -6.03
C SER A 275 -6.65 -13.76 -5.60
N ALA A 276 -6.56 -14.75 -6.49
CA ALA A 276 -5.84 -16.00 -6.23
C ALA A 276 -4.33 -15.76 -6.10
N ALA A 277 -3.76 -14.93 -6.99
CA ALA A 277 -2.35 -14.55 -6.92
C ALA A 277 -2.02 -13.80 -5.62
N LEU A 278 -2.87 -12.85 -5.20
CA LEU A 278 -2.71 -12.12 -3.93
C LEU A 278 -2.83 -13.05 -2.72
N ALA A 279 -3.77 -14.00 -2.72
CA ALA A 279 -3.88 -15.00 -1.67
C ALA A 279 -2.64 -15.90 -1.58
N ALA A 280 -2.08 -16.32 -2.73
CA ALA A 280 -0.85 -17.10 -2.79
C ALA A 280 0.34 -16.30 -2.20
N CYS A 281 0.48 -15.03 -2.58
CA CYS A 281 1.50 -14.16 -2.00
C CYS A 281 1.33 -14.02 -0.47
N SER A 282 0.09 -13.85 0.01
CA SER A 282 -0.17 -13.79 1.45
C SER A 282 0.17 -15.11 2.16
N GLN A 283 -0.08 -16.26 1.54
CA GLN A 283 0.28 -17.56 2.11
C GLN A 283 1.79 -17.70 2.26
N VAL A 284 2.56 -17.26 1.26
CA VAL A 284 4.03 -17.27 1.32
C VAL A 284 4.53 -16.41 2.47
N LEU A 285 3.97 -15.21 2.66
CA LEU A 285 4.36 -14.31 3.75
C LEU A 285 4.03 -14.90 5.13
N VAL A 286 2.88 -15.56 5.28
CA VAL A 286 2.51 -16.25 6.53
C VAL A 286 3.43 -17.44 6.79
N ALA A 287 3.65 -18.32 5.80
CA ALA A 287 4.49 -19.50 5.96
C ALA A 287 5.95 -19.14 6.30
N ARG A 288 6.45 -18.05 5.70
CA ARG A 288 7.85 -17.65 5.83
C ARG A 288 8.14 -16.78 7.04
N TYR A 289 7.26 -15.82 7.32
CA TYR A 289 7.51 -14.79 8.33
C TYR A 289 6.54 -14.86 9.52
N GLY A 290 5.46 -15.64 9.41
CA GLY A 290 4.38 -15.61 10.40
C GLY A 290 3.56 -14.32 10.35
N GLU A 291 3.68 -13.55 9.26
CA GLU A 291 3.12 -12.20 9.16
C GLU A 291 1.90 -12.18 8.25
N LYS A 292 0.85 -11.51 8.72
CA LYS A 292 -0.39 -11.33 7.96
C LYS A 292 -0.25 -10.18 6.96
N SER A 293 -0.86 -10.35 5.80
CA SER A 293 -0.78 -9.37 4.71
C SER A 293 -2.06 -9.35 3.89
N ASP A 294 -2.25 -8.29 3.11
CA ASP A 294 -3.27 -8.19 2.07
C ASP A 294 -2.87 -8.87 0.74
N GLY A 295 -1.75 -9.59 0.74
CA GLY A 295 -1.13 -10.21 -0.43
C GLY A 295 0.11 -9.48 -0.95
N LEU A 296 0.31 -8.20 -0.64
CA LEU A 296 1.50 -7.45 -1.07
C LEU A 296 2.18 -6.68 0.06
N VAL A 297 1.41 -6.25 1.05
CA VAL A 297 1.87 -5.41 2.15
C VAL A 297 1.50 -6.08 3.47
N THR A 298 2.47 -6.19 4.38
CA THR A 298 2.18 -6.70 5.73
C THR A 298 1.39 -5.67 6.52
N ARG A 299 0.57 -6.13 7.46
CA ARG A 299 -0.19 -5.24 8.33
C ARG A 299 0.69 -4.25 9.09
N LYS A 300 1.87 -4.69 9.52
CA LYS A 300 2.83 -3.87 10.29
C LYS A 300 3.50 -2.79 9.43
N ASP A 301 3.72 -3.05 8.15
CA ASP A 301 4.36 -2.09 7.25
C ASP A 301 3.38 -1.09 6.62
N ALA A 302 2.09 -1.32 6.80
CA ALA A 302 1.02 -0.43 6.38
C ALA A 302 0.62 0.61 7.44
N GLU A 303 1.27 0.61 8.61
CA GLU A 303 1.01 1.55 9.69
C GLU A 303 2.04 2.68 9.73
N VAL A 304 1.56 3.91 9.66
CA VAL A 304 2.38 5.11 9.83
C VAL A 304 2.47 5.46 11.33
N PRO A 305 3.67 5.67 11.89
CA PRO A 305 3.84 6.10 13.28
C PRO A 305 3.01 7.34 13.61
N GLY A 306 2.32 7.33 14.76
CA GLY A 306 1.48 8.44 15.21
C GLY A 306 0.17 8.63 14.43
N SER A 307 -0.18 7.70 13.56
CA SER A 307 -1.49 7.66 12.89
C SER A 307 -2.54 6.96 13.74
N LEU A 308 -3.81 7.20 13.39
CA LEU A 308 -4.92 6.36 13.82
C LEU A 308 -5.03 5.17 12.85
N ALA A 309 -4.79 3.96 13.33
CA ALA A 309 -4.79 2.74 12.52
C ALA A 309 -6.15 2.03 12.56
N VAL A 310 -6.67 1.70 11.39
CA VAL A 310 -7.94 0.98 11.19
C VAL A 310 -7.62 -0.46 10.76
N ARG A 311 -8.08 -1.41 11.57
CA ARG A 311 -7.65 -2.82 11.57
C ARG A 311 -8.84 -3.77 11.46
N PRO A 312 -9.69 -3.68 10.42
CA PRO A 312 -10.90 -4.48 10.31
C PRO A 312 -10.58 -5.98 10.29
N GLU A 313 -11.49 -6.78 10.85
CA GLU A 313 -11.37 -8.25 10.83
C GLU A 313 -11.72 -8.85 9.46
N ARG A 314 -12.49 -8.11 8.64
CA ARG A 314 -12.89 -8.52 7.29
C ARG A 314 -11.65 -8.79 6.45
N LYS A 315 -11.61 -9.99 5.85
CA LYS A 315 -10.51 -10.41 4.98
C LYS A 315 -10.68 -9.80 3.61
N LEU A 316 -9.77 -8.92 3.23
CA LEU A 316 -9.80 -8.15 1.99
C LEU A 316 -8.39 -8.16 1.41
N ASP A 317 -8.26 -8.54 0.15
CA ASP A 317 -6.98 -8.49 -0.55
C ASP A 317 -6.61 -7.06 -0.95
N HIS A 318 -5.38 -6.89 -1.45
CA HIS A 318 -4.83 -5.60 -1.85
C HIS A 318 -5.58 -4.93 -3.02
N ALA A 319 -6.26 -5.70 -3.86
CA ALA A 319 -6.96 -5.18 -5.03
C ALA A 319 -8.39 -4.74 -4.69
N TRP A 320 -8.99 -5.31 -3.64
CA TRP A 320 -10.38 -5.10 -3.26
C TRP A 320 -10.76 -3.63 -3.16
N MET A 321 -9.92 -2.79 -2.55
CA MET A 321 -10.25 -1.39 -2.31
C MET A 321 -10.41 -0.56 -3.60
N VAL A 322 -9.81 -1.02 -4.71
CA VAL A 322 -9.67 -0.21 -5.93
C VAL A 322 -10.31 -0.85 -7.15
N TYR A 323 -10.46 -2.17 -7.17
CA TYR A 323 -11.17 -2.93 -8.19
C TYR A 323 -12.41 -3.58 -7.57
N SER A 324 -13.48 -2.80 -7.38
CA SER A 324 -14.77 -3.41 -7.09
C SER A 324 -15.32 -4.08 -8.34
N SER A 325 -15.90 -5.27 -8.17
CA SER A 325 -16.66 -5.91 -9.24
C SER A 325 -17.81 -4.98 -9.67
N MET A 326 -18.20 -5.00 -10.95
CA MET A 326 -19.38 -4.24 -11.39
C MET A 326 -20.69 -4.75 -10.79
N ASN A 327 -20.66 -5.89 -10.10
CA ASN A 327 -21.80 -6.43 -9.37
C ASN A 327 -21.86 -5.78 -7.99
N GLU A 328 -23.07 -5.49 -7.53
CA GLU A 328 -23.32 -5.04 -6.17
C GLU A 328 -22.77 -6.08 -5.18
N GLU A 329 -21.97 -5.63 -4.21
CA GLU A 329 -21.61 -6.46 -3.06
C GLU A 329 -22.92 -6.89 -2.37
N PRO A 330 -23.00 -8.11 -1.80
CA PRO A 330 -24.17 -8.54 -1.06
C PRO A 330 -24.57 -7.45 -0.04
N GLY A 331 -25.87 -7.13 0.11
CA GLY A 331 -26.34 -5.95 0.86
C GLY A 331 -25.86 -5.84 2.33
N ASP A 332 -25.34 -6.94 2.89
CA ASP A 332 -24.73 -6.99 4.21
C ASP A 332 -23.28 -6.48 4.26
N GLN A 333 -22.63 -6.24 3.13
CA GLN A 333 -21.23 -5.85 3.03
C GLN A 333 -21.08 -4.42 2.51
N ALA A 334 -20.22 -3.63 3.17
CA ALA A 334 -19.91 -2.28 2.70
C ALA A 334 -19.11 -2.32 1.39
N ASP A 335 -19.50 -1.44 0.46
CA ASP A 335 -18.80 -1.22 -0.80
C ASP A 335 -17.54 -0.37 -0.60
N THR A 336 -16.60 -0.43 -1.55
CA THR A 336 -15.32 0.27 -1.50
C THR A 336 -15.47 1.78 -1.40
N SER A 337 -16.51 2.35 -2.04
CA SER A 337 -16.79 3.78 -1.96
C SER A 337 -17.24 4.23 -0.56
N GLN A 338 -18.03 3.40 0.14
CA GLN A 338 -18.44 3.65 1.52
C GLN A 338 -17.27 3.52 2.50
N VAL A 339 -16.37 2.56 2.27
CA VAL A 339 -15.13 2.45 3.06
C VAL A 339 -14.24 3.68 2.85
N CYS A 340 -14.08 4.16 1.61
CA CYS A 340 -13.33 5.40 1.34
C CYS A 340 -13.96 6.61 2.05
N GLU A 341 -15.29 6.74 2.03
CA GLU A 341 -16.00 7.79 2.76
C GLU A 341 -15.76 7.71 4.26
N ALA A 342 -15.89 6.51 4.85
CA ALA A 342 -15.71 6.31 6.27
C ALA A 342 -14.27 6.62 6.73
N LEU A 343 -13.26 6.24 5.95
CA LEU A 343 -11.86 6.59 6.22
C LEU A 343 -11.61 8.10 6.17
N LEU A 344 -12.15 8.78 5.17
CA LEU A 344 -12.01 10.22 5.04
C LEU A 344 -12.79 10.97 6.13
N THR A 345 -13.95 10.46 6.54
CA THR A 345 -14.72 11.01 7.65
C THR A 345 -13.96 10.86 8.97
N LEU A 346 -13.36 9.68 9.21
CA LEU A 346 -12.50 9.47 10.37
C LEU A 346 -11.29 10.42 10.38
N LEU A 347 -10.67 10.63 9.21
CA LEU A 347 -9.57 11.58 9.06
C LEU A 347 -10.00 13.02 9.39
N VAL A 348 -11.21 13.43 8.99
CA VAL A 348 -11.77 14.74 9.36
C VAL A 348 -11.92 14.86 10.88
N GLU A 349 -12.44 13.83 11.56
CA GLU A 349 -12.55 13.81 13.03
C GLU A 349 -11.17 13.94 13.69
N VAL A 350 -10.17 13.19 13.23
CA VAL A 350 -8.78 13.29 13.72
C VAL A 350 -8.21 14.69 13.53
N ALA A 351 -8.42 15.30 12.36
CA ALA A 351 -7.96 16.65 12.05
C ALA A 351 -8.66 17.74 12.89
N GLN A 352 -9.92 17.53 13.25
CA GLN A 352 -10.66 18.43 14.14
C GLN A 352 -10.19 18.32 15.59
N LYS A 353 -10.05 17.08 16.10
CA LYS A 353 -9.53 16.81 17.45
C LYS A 353 -8.17 17.45 17.67
N ARG A 354 -7.22 17.25 16.76
CA ARG A 354 -5.87 17.84 16.86
C ARG A 354 -5.90 19.38 16.87
N ARG A 355 -6.75 20.00 16.04
CA ARG A 355 -6.88 21.47 16.03
C ARG A 355 -7.43 22.01 17.36
N HIS A 356 -8.38 21.31 17.97
CA HIS A 356 -8.92 21.69 19.26
C HIS A 356 -7.88 21.55 20.38
N GLU A 357 -7.12 20.45 20.39
CA GLU A 357 -6.03 20.22 21.34
C GLU A 357 -4.89 21.25 21.21
N SER A 358 -4.57 21.71 20.00
CA SER A 358 -3.61 22.79 19.79
C SER A 358 -4.12 24.13 20.30
N ALA A 359 -5.37 24.49 19.99
CA ALA A 359 -5.96 25.75 20.45
C ALA A 359 -6.01 25.85 21.99
N MET A 360 -6.30 24.74 22.68
CA MET A 360 -6.32 24.69 24.15
C MET A 360 -4.94 24.75 24.81
N LYS A 361 -3.84 24.54 24.06
CA LYS A 361 -2.47 24.67 24.60
C LYS A 361 -1.90 26.08 24.45
N ASP A 362 -2.50 26.87 23.56
CA ASP A 362 -2.11 28.26 23.29
C ASP A 362 -2.93 29.28 24.13
N GLU A 363 -3.96 28.80 24.84
CA GLU A 363 -4.68 29.49 25.93
C GLU A 363 -4.03 29.20 27.28
#